data_AF-A0A3D3EUX2-F1
#
_entry.id   AF-A0A3D3EUX2-F1
#
_cell.length_a   1.000
_cell.length_b   1.000
_cell.length_c   1.000
_cell.angle_alpha   90.00
_cell.angle_beta   90.00
_cell.angle_gamma   90.00
#
_symmetry.space_group_name_H-M   'P 1'
#
loop_
_entity.id
_entity.type
_entity.pdbx_description
1 polymer ?
#
loop_
_entity_poly.entity_id
_entity_poly.type
_entity_poly.pdbx_seq_one_letter_code
_entity_poly.pdbx_strand_id
1 'polypeptide(L)'
;FLHHEKREVDKGACISFFGRKYETHASLIGATVTVAYDPMNKERVTVSYPGIESFIAKPVRIGEFCDKTPEIPLSMLPEEPECSRFLKGLEKRRQETRSQQANAISFGKYRKNGEHNV
;
A
#
# COMPACT_ATOMS: atom_id res chain seq x y z
N PHE A 1 1.46 -48.16 3.74
CA PHE A 1 1.91 -47.58 2.46
C PHE A 1 1.79 -46.07 2.55
N LEU A 2 2.75 -45.31 2.02
CA LEU A 2 2.60 -43.86 1.87
C LEU A 2 1.70 -43.57 0.67
N HIS A 3 0.74 -42.67 0.83
CA HIS A 3 -0.11 -42.20 -0.24
C HIS A 3 0.63 -41.17 -1.07
N HIS A 4 0.36 -41.14 -2.37
CA HIS A 4 0.99 -40.23 -3.31
C HIS A 4 -0.07 -39.43 -4.05
N GLU A 5 0.11 -38.11 -4.09
CA GLU A 5 -0.78 -37.20 -4.81
C GLU A 5 0.05 -36.14 -5.54
N LYS A 6 -0.44 -35.64 -6.68
CA LYS A 6 0.21 -34.55 -7.41
C LYS A 6 -0.42 -33.22 -7.01
N ARG A 7 0.41 -32.22 -6.72
CA ARG A 7 -0.04 -30.86 -6.39
C ARG A 7 0.79 -29.83 -7.13
N GLU A 8 0.14 -28.76 -7.55
CA GLU A 8 0.81 -27.60 -8.13
C GLU A 8 1.28 -26.66 -7.01
N VAL A 9 2.45 -26.08 -7.20
CA VAL A 9 3.02 -25.11 -6.25
C VAL A 9 2.53 -23.71 -6.59
N ASP A 10 1.92 -23.04 -5.62
CA ASP A 10 1.44 -21.68 -5.72
C ASP A 10 2.59 -20.67 -5.91
N LYS A 11 2.25 -19.43 -6.31
CA LYS A 11 3.21 -18.32 -6.44
C LYS A 11 4.00 -18.00 -5.17
N GLY A 12 3.48 -18.38 -4.00
CA GLY A 12 4.15 -18.23 -2.71
C GLY A 12 5.06 -19.41 -2.34
N ALA A 13 5.45 -20.25 -3.31
CA ALA A 13 6.24 -21.46 -3.07
C ALA A 13 5.61 -22.40 -2.02
N CYS A 14 4.29 -22.53 -2.04
CA CYS A 14 3.53 -23.37 -1.12
C CYS A 14 2.62 -24.34 -1.87
N ILE A 15 2.32 -25.48 -1.27
CA ILE A 15 1.30 -26.42 -1.75
C ILE A 15 0.11 -26.44 -0.80
N SER A 16 -1.11 -26.38 -1.33
CA SER A 16 -2.32 -26.64 -0.54
C SER A 16 -2.53 -28.15 -0.46
N PHE A 17 -2.71 -28.69 0.75
CA PHE A 17 -2.86 -30.12 0.98
C PHE A 17 -3.62 -30.37 2.32
N PHE A 18 -4.66 -31.22 2.32
CA PHE A 18 -5.57 -31.41 3.47
C PHE A 18 -6.09 -30.11 4.13
N GLY A 19 -6.38 -29.08 3.33
CA GLY A 19 -6.86 -27.78 3.84
C GLY A 19 -5.80 -26.97 4.58
N ARG A 20 -4.52 -27.38 4.56
CA ARG A 20 -3.37 -26.65 5.10
C ARG A 20 -2.41 -26.28 3.97
N LYS A 21 -1.62 -25.23 4.16
CA LYS A 21 -0.51 -24.90 3.25
C LYS A 21 0.78 -25.49 3.79
N TYR A 22 1.60 -26.05 2.92
CA TYR A 22 2.94 -26.55 3.25
C TYR A 22 3.98 -25.79 2.45
N GLU A 23 5.08 -25.45 3.10
CA GLU A 23 6.19 -24.72 2.49
C GLU A 23 7.00 -25.63 1.57
N THR A 24 7.34 -25.10 0.40
CA THR A 24 8.21 -25.75 -0.59
C THR A 24 9.31 -24.80 -1.05
N HIS A 25 10.19 -25.26 -1.94
CA HIS A 25 11.24 -24.41 -2.49
C HIS A 25 10.70 -23.45 -3.56
N ALA A 26 11.20 -22.21 -3.55
CA ALA A 26 10.84 -21.20 -4.55
C ALA A 26 11.15 -21.61 -6.00
N SER A 27 12.15 -22.48 -6.20
CA SER A 27 12.49 -23.06 -7.51
C SER A 27 11.38 -23.92 -8.12
N LEU A 28 10.40 -24.34 -7.32
CA LEU A 28 9.29 -25.20 -7.74
C LEU A 28 8.01 -24.42 -8.02
N ILE A 29 7.99 -23.09 -7.96
CA ILE A 29 6.80 -22.28 -8.24
C ILE A 29 6.24 -22.60 -9.64
N GLY A 30 4.94 -22.92 -9.72
CA GLY A 30 4.27 -23.32 -10.96
C GLY A 30 4.60 -24.74 -11.43
N ALA A 31 5.43 -25.49 -10.71
CA ALA A 31 5.70 -26.89 -11.01
C ALA A 31 4.65 -27.81 -10.37
N THR A 32 4.39 -28.94 -11.01
CA THR A 32 3.58 -30.02 -10.42
C THR A 32 4.50 -31.00 -9.70
N VAL A 33 4.42 -31.03 -8.36
CA VAL A 33 5.24 -31.89 -7.51
C VAL A 33 4.46 -33.12 -7.06
N THR A 34 5.17 -34.21 -6.76
CA THR A 34 4.57 -35.41 -6.17
C THR A 34 4.74 -35.35 -4.65
N VAL A 35 3.64 -35.53 -3.94
CA VAL A 35 3.53 -35.40 -2.49
C VAL A 35 3.25 -36.77 -1.91
N ALA A 36 4.22 -37.31 -1.15
CA ALA A 36 4.10 -38.57 -0.43
C ALA A 36 3.80 -38.33 1.05
N TYR A 37 2.78 -38.98 1.60
CA TYR A 37 2.27 -38.70 2.94
C TYR A 37 1.72 -39.92 3.66
N ASP A 38 1.73 -39.87 4.99
CA ASP A 38 1.04 -40.85 5.85
C ASP A 38 -0.32 -40.27 6.27
N PRO A 39 -1.46 -40.92 5.98
CA PRO A 39 -2.78 -40.42 6.35
C PRO A 39 -2.96 -40.24 7.87
N MET A 40 -2.21 -40.97 8.70
CA MET A 40 -2.24 -40.85 10.15
C MET A 40 -1.35 -39.71 10.67
N ASN A 41 -0.36 -39.25 9.89
CA ASN A 41 0.56 -38.19 10.27
C ASN A 41 0.61 -37.07 9.22
N LYS A 42 -0.10 -35.98 9.51
CA LYS A 42 -0.26 -34.82 8.62
C LYS A 42 0.71 -33.67 8.95
N GLU A 43 1.71 -33.88 9.81
CA GLU A 43 2.64 -32.81 10.16
C GLU A 43 3.80 -32.65 9.16
N ARG A 44 4.10 -33.72 8.43
CA ARG A 44 5.26 -33.80 7.55
C ARG A 44 4.88 -34.50 6.27
N VAL A 45 5.23 -33.89 5.15
CA VAL A 45 4.91 -34.41 3.82
C VAL A 45 6.18 -34.41 3.00
N THR A 46 6.44 -35.50 2.29
CA THR A 46 7.64 -35.61 1.46
C THR A 46 7.29 -35.13 0.05
N VAL A 47 8.01 -34.12 -0.42
CA VAL A 47 7.83 -33.55 -1.76
C VAL A 47 8.94 -34.03 -2.66
N SER A 48 8.59 -34.54 -3.84
CA SER A 48 9.53 -34.99 -4.86
C SER A 48 9.24 -34.34 -6.22
N TYR A 49 10.32 -33.98 -6.91
CA TYR A 49 10.29 -33.40 -8.25
C TYR A 49 11.47 -33.92 -9.08
N PRO A 50 11.32 -34.20 -10.38
CA PRO A 50 12.40 -34.72 -11.21
C PRO A 50 13.63 -33.81 -11.19
N GLY A 51 14.80 -34.37 -10.87
CA GLY A 51 16.07 -33.63 -10.84
C GLY A 51 16.32 -32.82 -9.57
N ILE A 52 15.44 -32.90 -8.56
CA ILE A 52 15.66 -32.29 -7.24
C ILE A 52 15.56 -33.39 -6.16
N GLU A 53 16.44 -33.33 -5.16
CA GLU A 53 16.37 -34.24 -4.02
C GLU A 53 15.04 -34.06 -3.27
N SER A 54 14.41 -35.18 -2.93
CA SER A 54 13.15 -35.15 -2.18
C SER A 54 13.38 -34.56 -0.78
N PHE A 55 12.51 -33.67 -0.35
CA PHE A 55 12.63 -32.98 0.94
C PHE A 55 11.32 -33.06 1.73
N ILE A 56 11.40 -32.79 3.03
CA ILE A 56 10.25 -32.79 3.93
C ILE A 56 9.68 -31.37 4.00
N ALA A 57 8.46 -31.20 3.53
CA ALA A 57 7.66 -30.00 3.67
C ALA A 57 6.91 -29.98 5.01
N LYS A 58 6.88 -28.81 5.66
CA LYS A 58 6.18 -28.56 6.92
C LYS A 58 5.00 -27.62 6.68
N PRO A 59 3.92 -27.70 7.49
CA PRO A 59 2.81 -26.78 7.37
C PRO A 59 3.27 -25.35 7.67
N VAL A 60 2.84 -24.40 6.84
CA VAL A 60 3.07 -22.97 7.04
C VAL A 60 2.51 -22.59 8.41
N ARG A 61 3.36 -22.04 9.27
CA ARG A 61 2.95 -21.49 10.56
C ARG A 61 2.97 -19.97 10.45
N ILE A 62 1.81 -19.35 10.62
CA ILE A 62 1.75 -17.90 10.85
C ILE A 62 2.23 -17.71 12.30
N GLY A 63 3.49 -17.31 12.46
CA GLY A 63 4.05 -17.02 13.77
C GLY A 63 3.61 -15.66 14.29
N GLU A 64 3.77 -15.44 15.60
CA GLU A 64 3.54 -14.13 16.24
C GLU A 64 4.42 -13.02 15.63
N PHE A 65 5.50 -13.39 14.95
CA PHE A 65 6.45 -12.50 14.29
C PHE A 65 6.03 -12.10 12.86
N CYS A 66 4.75 -12.21 12.51
CA CYS A 66 4.25 -11.80 11.19
C CYS A 66 3.91 -10.30 11.08
N ASP A 67 3.88 -9.52 12.16
CA ASP A 67 3.50 -8.11 12.12
C ASP A 67 4.51 -7.22 12.85
N LYS A 68 5.69 -7.00 12.26
CA LYS A 68 6.36 -5.70 12.51
C LYS A 68 5.74 -4.72 11.54
N THR A 69 4.72 -4.00 11.98
CA THR A 69 4.30 -2.79 11.29
C THR A 69 5.55 -1.94 11.08
N PRO A 70 5.93 -1.66 9.81
CA PRO A 70 7.10 -0.84 9.57
C PRO A 70 6.90 0.50 10.27
N GLU A 71 7.92 0.94 10.99
CA GLU A 71 7.88 2.25 11.64
C GLU A 71 7.65 3.30 10.55
N ILE A 72 6.56 4.06 10.70
CA ILE A 72 6.22 5.13 9.77
C ILE A 72 7.34 6.17 9.91
N PRO A 73 8.03 6.56 8.82
CA PRO A 73 9.08 7.56 8.90
C PRO A 73 8.51 8.86 9.47
N LEU A 74 9.31 9.60 10.25
CA LEU A 74 8.89 10.85 10.92
C LEU A 74 8.24 11.85 9.95
N SER A 75 8.69 11.87 8.68
CA SER A 75 8.14 12.74 7.63
C SER A 75 6.71 12.39 7.18
N MET A 76 6.23 11.19 7.49
CA MET A 76 4.87 10.74 7.19
C MET A 76 3.95 10.81 8.42
N LEU A 77 4.46 11.26 9.57
CA LEU A 77 3.62 11.53 10.72
C LEU A 77 2.78 12.79 10.48
N PRO A 78 1.53 12.81 10.98
CA PRO A 78 0.70 14.00 10.89
C PRO A 78 1.34 15.13 11.70
N GLU A 79 1.79 16.19 11.02
CA GLU A 79 2.21 17.44 11.66
C GLU A 79 0.97 18.24 12.06
N GLU A 80 0.99 18.85 13.25
CA GLU A 80 -0.06 19.76 13.68
C GLU A 80 -0.02 21.02 12.79
N PRO A 81 -1.13 21.35 12.08
CA PRO A 81 -1.12 22.49 11.18
C PRO A 81 -1.20 23.80 11.96
N GLU A 82 -0.22 24.67 11.76
CA GLU A 82 -0.14 26.01 12.37
C GLU A 82 -1.39 26.88 12.09
N CYS A 83 -2.03 26.73 10.92
CA CYS A 83 -3.21 27.53 10.53
C CYS A 83 -4.19 26.77 9.63
N SER A 84 -5.46 27.18 9.68
CA SER A 84 -6.49 26.69 8.76
C SER A 84 -6.21 27.07 7.30
N ARG A 85 -6.18 26.05 6.42
CA ARG A 85 -6.05 26.21 4.96
C ARG A 85 -7.13 27.10 4.36
N PHE A 86 -8.34 27.04 4.92
CA PHE A 86 -9.47 27.85 4.47
C PHE A 86 -9.27 29.33 4.79
N LEU A 87 -8.87 29.64 6.03
CA LEU A 87 -8.64 31.03 6.45
C LEU A 87 -7.49 31.68 5.67
N LYS A 88 -6.39 30.94 5.44
CA LYS A 88 -5.29 31.41 4.57
C LYS A 88 -5.76 31.75 3.15
N GLY A 89 -6.65 30.93 2.58
CA GLY A 89 -7.24 31.18 1.27
C GLY A 89 -8.07 32.46 1.22
N LEU A 90 -8.86 32.72 2.27
CA LEU A 90 -9.66 33.94 2.38
C LEU A 90 -8.80 35.19 2.60
N GLU A 91 -7.75 35.11 3.41
CA GLU A 91 -6.81 36.21 3.63
C GLU A 91 -6.13 36.65 2.34
N LYS A 92 -5.65 35.69 1.53
CA LYS A 92 -5.03 35.99 0.23
C LYS A 92 -5.99 36.76 -0.69
N ARG A 93 -7.23 36.28 -0.82
CA ARG A 93 -8.26 36.94 -1.65
C ARG A 93 -8.59 38.35 -1.15
N ARG A 94 -8.64 38.53 0.18
CA ARG A 94 -8.88 39.84 0.81
C ARG A 94 -7.73 40.81 0.52
N GLN A 95 -6.48 40.36 0.60
CA GLN A 95 -5.30 41.18 0.29
C GLN A 95 -5.32 41.64 -1.17
N GLU A 96 -5.61 40.74 -2.11
CA GLU A 96 -5.74 41.06 -3.53
C GLU A 96 -6.87 42.07 -3.81
N THR A 97 -8.03 41.89 -3.17
CA THR A 97 -9.16 42.83 -3.33
C THR A 97 -8.80 44.22 -2.78
N ARG A 98 -8.11 44.26 -1.63
CA ARG A 98 -7.69 45.52 -1.00
C ARG A 98 -6.66 46.26 -1.85
N SER A 99 -5.70 45.56 -2.46
CA SER A 99 -4.71 46.20 -3.34
C SER A 99 -5.34 46.73 -4.61
N GLN A 100 -6.28 46.00 -5.22
CA GLN A 100 -7.03 46.47 -6.39
C GLN A 100 -7.85 47.74 -6.09
N GLN A 101 -8.56 47.77 -4.95
CA GLN A 101 -9.32 48.94 -4.53
C GLN A 101 -8.42 50.15 -4.25
N ALA A 102 -7.27 49.95 -3.60
CA ALA A 102 -6.32 51.02 -3.30
C ALA A 102 -5.68 51.62 -4.56
N ASN A 103 -5.46 50.79 -5.59
CA ASN A 103 -4.87 51.22 -6.86
C ASN A 103 -5.88 51.86 -7.83
N ALA A 104 -7.18 51.87 -7.50
CA ALA A 104 -8.20 52.47 -8.35
C ALA A 104 -8.23 54.00 -8.20
N ILE A 105 -7.92 54.73 -9.29
CA ILE A 105 -8.04 56.19 -9.33
C ILE A 105 -9.49 56.56 -9.71
N SER A 106 -10.17 57.34 -8.87
CA SER A 106 -11.56 57.78 -9.12
C SER A 106 -11.60 59.15 -9.83
N PHE A 107 -12.20 59.21 -11.02
CA PHE A 107 -12.41 60.47 -11.77
C PHE A 107 -13.75 61.17 -11.46
N GLY A 108 -14.56 60.64 -10.55
CA GLY A 108 -15.89 61.18 -10.24
C GLY A 108 -15.92 62.64 -9.78
N LYS A 109 -14.80 63.18 -9.27
CA LYS A 109 -14.68 64.60 -8.88
C LYS A 109 -14.30 65.54 -10.02
N TYR A 110 -13.78 65.04 -11.15
CA TYR A 110 -13.32 65.89 -12.25
C TYR A 110 -14.46 66.62 -12.98
N ARG A 111 -15.67 66.06 -12.99
CA ARG A 111 -16.81 66.67 -13.71
C ARG A 111 -17.47 67.84 -12.98
N LYS A 112 -17.17 68.07 -11.69
CA LYS A 112 -17.83 69.12 -10.89
C LYS A 112 -17.26 70.52 -11.13
N ASN A 113 -16.12 70.64 -11.83
CA ASN A 113 -15.40 71.90 -12.05
C ASN A 113 -15.28 72.29 -13.53
N GLY A 114 -15.99 71.59 -14.44
CA GLY A 114 -15.86 71.76 -15.90
C GLY A 114 -16.87 72.72 -16.55
N GLU A 115 -17.72 73.41 -15.78
CA GLU A 115 -18.67 74.41 -16.29
C GLU A 115 -18.14 75.82 -15.99
N HIS A 116 -17.11 76.27 -16.71
CA HIS A 116 -16.82 77.69 -16.97
C HIS A 116 -15.68 77.80 -18.00
N ASN A 117 -16.04 77.99 -19.26
CA ASN A 117 -15.39 78.95 -20.18
C ASN A 117 -16.23 79.04 -21.45
N VAL A 118 -16.84 80.22 -21.62
CA VAL A 118 -17.40 80.76 -22.86
C VAL A 118 -16.29 81.52 -23.57
#